data_AF-A0AAD6V8R4-F1
#
_entry.id   AF-A0AAD6V8R4-F1
#
_cell.length_a   1.000
_cell.length_b   1.000
_cell.length_c   1.000
_cell.angle_alpha   90.00
_cell.angle_beta   90.00
_cell.angle_gamma   90.00
#
_symmetry.space_group_name_H-M   'P 1'
#
loop_
_entity.id
_entity.type
_entity.pdbx_description
1 polymer ?
#
loop_
_entity_poly.entity_id
_entity_poly.type
_entity_poly.pdbx_seq_one_letter_code
_entity_poly.pdbx_strand_id
1 'polypeptide(L)'
;MWAHVRPLIHAFGFKTHTAPGEGEAELAHMNFRGIIDAVLTTDGDAFIFGAVTVICWTTSNAASVYRSSDMYQMPAINLNHNGLILFALLVGNDYNTKGLPGCGLTLARKISMSQQFADRLVKSFETLPNASMLHIVLAEWKADICQFLGSNGKQSVARNWPDNFPSFDLLQQLIRPATSWSTPANTMLRPIPLPPSLTRLAAAYEALFGGTHAQISKTFQNNVFEPYTFSAIFSVRIFLHFCCWKANLILSSLERCTMMQQKRFKPRLAP
;
A
#
# COMPACT_ATOMS: atom_id res chain seq x y z
N MET A 1 6.50 11.60 20.90
CA MET A 1 6.43 12.26 19.57
C MET A 1 5.03 12.21 18.97
N TRP A 2 4.42 11.02 18.74
CA TRP A 2 3.09 10.89 18.12
C TRP A 2 1.94 11.67 18.79
N ALA A 3 1.90 11.69 20.13
CA ALA A 3 0.89 12.42 20.90
C ALA A 3 0.86 13.93 20.61
N HIS A 4 2.00 14.51 20.21
CA HIS A 4 2.15 15.94 19.95
C HIS A 4 1.88 16.30 18.47
N VAL A 5 2.18 15.40 17.54
CA VAL A 5 1.99 15.64 16.09
C VAL A 5 0.56 15.36 15.66
N ARG A 6 -0.11 14.36 16.27
CA ARG A 6 -1.48 13.98 15.92
C ARG A 6 -2.47 15.17 15.97
N PRO A 7 -2.52 16.00 17.03
CA PRO A 7 -3.40 17.18 17.06
C PRO A 7 -3.18 18.12 15.89
N LEU A 8 -1.92 18.33 15.47
CA LEU A 8 -1.58 19.17 14.33
C LEU A 8 -2.10 18.60 13.01
N ILE A 9 -1.94 17.28 12.79
CA ILE A 9 -2.47 16.59 11.59
C ILE A 9 -3.99 16.75 11.50
N HIS A 10 -4.71 16.53 12.61
CA HIS A 10 -6.18 16.69 12.65
C HIS A 10 -6.60 18.16 12.54
N ALA A 11 -5.79 19.10 13.03
CA ALA A 11 -6.03 20.53 12.87
C ALA A 11 -5.92 20.96 11.40
N PHE A 12 -5.02 20.36 10.61
CA PHE A 12 -4.97 20.53 9.16
C PHE A 12 -6.10 19.82 8.40
N GLY A 13 -6.94 19.03 9.09
CA GLY A 13 -8.05 18.29 8.47
C GLY A 13 -7.61 17.00 7.77
N PHE A 14 -6.35 16.58 7.94
CA PHE A 14 -5.84 15.31 7.45
C PHE A 14 -6.33 14.14 8.31
N LYS A 15 -6.30 12.94 7.73
CA LYS A 15 -6.68 11.70 8.41
C LYS A 15 -5.43 10.97 8.89
N THR A 16 -5.54 10.39 10.08
CA THR A 16 -4.55 9.45 10.62
C THR A 16 -5.14 8.07 10.62
N HIS A 17 -4.34 7.07 10.23
CA HIS A 17 -4.71 5.67 10.27
C HIS A 17 -3.66 4.90 11.07
N THR A 18 -4.10 3.92 11.85
CA THR A 18 -3.20 3.04 12.61
C THR A 18 -3.25 1.66 11.96
N ALA A 19 -2.14 1.26 11.35
CA ALA A 19 -2.00 -0.09 10.79
C ALA A 19 -2.04 -1.15 11.91
N PRO A 20 -2.63 -2.33 11.68
CA PRO A 20 -2.55 -3.45 12.61
C PRO A 20 -1.14 -4.04 12.77
N GLY A 21 -0.31 -3.86 11.74
CA GLY A 21 1.09 -4.25 11.71
C GLY A 21 1.95 -3.16 11.09
N GLU A 22 2.64 -3.50 10.01
CA GLU A 22 3.51 -2.57 9.30
C GLU A 22 2.72 -1.52 8.50
N GLY A 23 3.15 -0.25 8.64
CA GLY A 23 2.50 0.86 7.96
C GLY A 23 2.60 0.78 6.44
N GLU A 24 3.74 0.32 5.91
CA GLU A 24 3.92 0.15 4.46
C GLU A 24 3.04 -0.94 3.88
N ALA A 25 2.92 -2.08 4.57
CA ALA A 25 2.04 -3.16 4.15
C ALA A 25 0.57 -2.71 4.10
N GLU A 26 0.15 -1.93 5.10
CA GLU A 26 -1.19 -1.35 5.16
C GLU A 26 -1.43 -0.36 4.01
N LEU A 27 -0.48 0.55 3.75
CA LEU A 27 -0.56 1.53 2.66
C LEU A 27 -0.54 0.86 1.29
N ALA A 28 0.28 -0.17 1.09
CA ALA A 28 0.31 -0.98 -0.12
C ALA A 28 -1.05 -1.62 -0.40
N HIS A 29 -1.70 -2.19 0.63
CA HIS A 29 -3.04 -2.75 0.50
C HIS A 29 -4.11 -1.69 0.23
N MET A 30 -4.04 -0.52 0.87
CA MET A 30 -4.91 0.62 0.57
C MET A 30 -4.75 1.07 -0.89
N ASN A 31 -3.51 1.10 -1.40
CA ASN A 31 -3.22 1.50 -2.78
C ASN A 31 -3.72 0.47 -3.78
N PHE A 32 -3.43 -0.82 -3.56
CA PHE A 32 -3.93 -1.93 -4.37
C PHE A 32 -5.46 -1.94 -4.49
N ARG A 33 -6.17 -1.61 -3.40
CA ARG A 33 -7.64 -1.55 -3.35
C ARG A 33 -8.23 -0.23 -3.87
N GLY A 34 -7.41 0.72 -4.31
CA GLY A 34 -7.86 2.02 -4.82
C GLY A 34 -8.42 2.97 -3.75
N ILE A 35 -8.11 2.73 -2.46
CA ILE A 35 -8.48 3.63 -1.35
C ILE A 35 -7.60 4.87 -1.35
N ILE A 36 -6.33 4.72 -1.73
CA ILE A 36 -5.38 5.81 -1.98
C ILE A 36 -4.74 5.63 -3.36
N ASP A 37 -4.35 6.73 -3.99
CA ASP A 37 -3.84 6.71 -5.37
C ASP A 37 -2.34 6.34 -5.43
N ALA A 38 -1.58 6.65 -4.38
CA ALA A 38 -0.15 6.33 -4.29
C ALA A 38 0.32 6.23 -2.83
N VAL A 39 1.42 5.51 -2.61
CA VAL A 39 2.15 5.44 -1.34
C VAL A 39 3.33 6.39 -1.40
N LEU A 40 3.48 7.27 -0.41
CA LEU A 40 4.68 8.11 -0.25
C LEU A 40 5.62 7.45 0.76
N THR A 41 6.80 7.05 0.33
CA THR A 41 7.85 6.45 1.19
C THR A 41 9.25 6.84 0.70
N THR A 42 10.29 6.46 1.44
CA THR A 42 11.70 6.70 1.10
C THR A 42 12.36 5.54 0.37
N ASP A 43 11.76 4.36 0.36
CA ASP A 43 12.30 3.16 -0.28
C ASP A 43 11.24 2.48 -1.19
N GLY A 44 11.47 1.21 -1.54
CA GLY A 44 10.64 0.44 -2.45
C GLY A 44 9.88 -0.71 -1.80
N ASP A 45 9.90 -0.83 -0.47
CA ASP A 45 9.44 -2.04 0.23
C ASP A 45 7.91 -2.20 0.14
N ALA A 46 7.19 -1.09 0.02
CA ALA A 46 5.76 -1.09 -0.34
C ALA A 46 5.42 -1.96 -1.57
N PHE A 47 6.33 -2.12 -2.56
CA PHE A 47 6.09 -3.01 -3.71
C PHE A 47 6.10 -4.49 -3.33
N ILE A 48 6.86 -4.90 -2.32
CA ILE A 48 6.87 -6.27 -1.79
C ILE A 48 5.49 -6.60 -1.20
N PHE A 49 4.79 -5.60 -0.66
CA PHE A 49 3.44 -5.74 -0.13
C PHE A 49 2.32 -5.49 -1.15
N GLY A 50 2.67 -5.30 -2.43
CA GLY A 50 1.70 -5.20 -3.52
C GLY A 50 1.25 -3.78 -3.85
N ALA A 51 1.99 -2.74 -3.45
CA ALA A 51 1.71 -1.38 -3.90
C ALA A 51 1.74 -1.28 -5.44
N VAL A 52 0.86 -0.47 -6.00
CA VAL A 52 0.73 -0.26 -7.44
C VAL A 52 1.49 0.99 -7.88
N THR A 53 1.44 2.06 -7.08
CA THR A 53 2.13 3.32 -7.34
C THR A 53 2.81 3.83 -6.08
N VAL A 54 4.13 4.03 -6.16
CA VAL A 54 4.96 4.55 -5.07
C VAL A 54 5.61 5.85 -5.51
N ILE A 55 5.48 6.87 -4.67
CA ILE A 55 6.22 8.12 -4.76
C ILE A 55 7.39 8.00 -3.79
N CYS A 56 8.60 7.92 -4.33
CA CYS A 56 9.82 7.88 -3.54
C CYS A 56 10.35 9.31 -3.38
N TRP A 57 10.47 9.76 -2.13
CA TRP A 57 11.05 11.07 -1.82
C TRP A 57 12.54 10.94 -1.50
N THR A 58 13.40 11.58 -2.28
CA THR A 58 14.85 11.55 -2.09
C THR A 58 15.36 12.77 -1.33
N THR A 59 16.54 12.63 -0.71
CA THR A 59 17.21 13.69 0.05
C THR A 59 17.58 14.93 -0.77
N SER A 60 17.50 14.84 -2.10
CA SER A 60 17.69 15.96 -3.04
C SER A 60 16.43 16.83 -3.23
N ASN A 61 15.39 16.68 -2.39
CA ASN A 61 14.07 17.30 -2.56
C ASN A 61 13.42 16.99 -3.92
N ALA A 62 13.73 15.81 -4.48
CA ALA A 62 13.09 15.31 -5.68
C ALA A 62 12.15 14.16 -5.32
N ALA A 63 11.02 14.10 -6.01
CA ALA A 63 10.09 13.00 -5.92
C ALA A 63 10.13 12.20 -7.23
N SER A 64 10.33 10.89 -7.13
CA SER A 64 10.24 9.97 -8.26
C SER A 64 8.99 9.11 -8.13
N VAL A 65 8.29 8.88 -9.24
CA VAL A 65 7.10 8.03 -9.27
C VAL A 65 7.45 6.70 -9.91
N TYR A 66 7.19 5.62 -9.21
CA TYR A 66 7.38 4.25 -9.67
C TYR A 66 6.04 3.53 -9.70
N ARG A 67 5.83 2.72 -10.73
CA ARG A 67 4.66 1.84 -10.84
C ARG A 67 5.08 0.39 -10.92
N SER A 68 4.30 -0.49 -10.30
CA SER A 68 4.56 -1.93 -10.35
C SER A 68 4.53 -2.46 -11.78
N SER A 69 3.66 -1.90 -12.65
CA SER A 69 3.63 -2.21 -14.08
C SER A 69 4.98 -1.98 -14.77
N ASP A 70 5.67 -0.89 -14.41
CA ASP A 70 6.90 -0.48 -15.05
C ASP A 70 8.04 -1.41 -14.60
N MET A 71 8.06 -1.82 -13.33
CA MET A 71 9.00 -2.81 -12.80
C MET A 71 8.91 -4.16 -13.53
N TYR A 72 7.70 -4.56 -13.92
CA TYR A 72 7.47 -5.82 -14.63
C TYR A 72 7.93 -5.75 -16.08
N GLN A 73 7.76 -4.60 -16.72
CA GLN A 73 8.07 -4.40 -18.13
C GLN A 73 9.55 -4.05 -18.36
N MET A 74 10.22 -3.47 -17.37
CA MET A 74 11.62 -3.09 -17.48
C MET A 74 12.53 -4.32 -17.53
N PRO A 75 13.28 -4.56 -18.63
CA PRO A 75 14.17 -5.73 -18.76
C PRO A 75 15.28 -5.77 -17.71
N ALA A 76 15.62 -4.63 -17.10
CA ALA A 76 16.59 -4.52 -16.01
C ALA A 76 16.05 -5.00 -14.65
N ILE A 77 14.72 -5.10 -14.47
CA ILE A 77 14.07 -5.57 -13.25
C ILE A 77 13.31 -6.87 -13.57
N ASN A 78 12.21 -6.79 -14.33
CA ASN A 78 11.42 -7.93 -14.79
C ASN A 78 11.05 -8.91 -13.65
N LEU A 79 10.55 -8.37 -12.54
CA LEU A 79 10.11 -9.13 -11.37
C LEU A 79 8.66 -8.79 -11.07
N ASN A 80 7.75 -9.76 -11.20
CA ASN A 80 6.37 -9.62 -10.73
C ASN A 80 6.30 -9.54 -9.18
N HIS A 81 5.11 -9.33 -8.61
CA HIS A 81 4.94 -9.22 -7.15
C HIS A 81 5.53 -10.41 -6.38
N ASN A 82 5.22 -11.64 -6.78
CA ASN A 82 5.81 -12.85 -6.16
C ASN A 82 7.33 -12.90 -6.34
N GLY A 83 7.83 -12.48 -7.50
CA GLY A 83 9.24 -12.36 -7.81
C GLY A 83 9.95 -11.36 -6.90
N LEU A 84 9.31 -10.24 -6.56
CA LEU A 84 9.83 -9.28 -5.58
C LEU A 84 9.86 -9.87 -4.17
N ILE A 85 8.82 -10.63 -3.77
CA ILE A 85 8.81 -11.34 -2.48
C ILE A 85 9.98 -12.32 -2.39
N LEU A 86 10.17 -13.18 -3.40
CA LEU A 86 11.28 -14.13 -3.41
C LEU A 86 12.65 -13.42 -3.49
N PHE A 87 12.73 -12.32 -4.24
CA PHE A 87 13.95 -11.52 -4.32
C PHE A 87 14.34 -10.94 -2.96
N ALA A 88 13.39 -10.30 -2.26
CA ALA A 88 13.58 -9.75 -0.93
C ALA A 88 13.88 -10.83 0.12
N LEU A 89 13.28 -12.02 -0.02
CA LEU A 89 13.59 -13.17 0.83
C LEU A 89 15.06 -13.62 0.68
N LEU A 90 15.56 -13.68 -0.56
CA LEU A 90 16.89 -14.18 -0.88
C LEU A 90 18.01 -13.17 -0.64
N VAL A 91 17.79 -11.88 -0.92
CA VAL A 91 18.78 -10.82 -0.73
C VAL A 91 18.83 -10.37 0.72
N GLY A 92 17.68 -10.36 1.37
CA GLY A 92 17.46 -9.77 2.68
C GLY A 92 16.50 -8.59 2.62
N ASN A 93 15.90 -8.31 3.76
CA ASN A 93 14.90 -7.28 4.01
C ASN A 93 14.94 -6.89 5.50
N ASP A 94 14.05 -6.01 5.94
CA ASP A 94 14.02 -5.51 7.32
C ASP A 94 13.79 -6.59 8.39
N TYR A 95 13.14 -7.70 8.03
CA TYR A 95 12.91 -8.84 8.92
C TYR A 95 14.08 -9.82 8.94
N ASN A 96 14.82 -9.92 7.84
CA ASN A 96 16.02 -10.74 7.71
C ASN A 96 17.04 -10.02 6.84
N THR A 97 17.95 -9.28 7.46
CA THR A 97 18.92 -8.42 6.75
C THR A 97 19.99 -9.17 5.98
N LYS A 98 20.13 -10.50 6.19
CA LYS A 98 21.18 -11.32 5.56
C LYS A 98 20.68 -12.08 4.33
N GLY A 99 19.39 -12.35 4.24
CA GLY A 99 18.82 -13.22 3.22
C GLY A 99 19.43 -14.62 3.22
N LEU A 100 19.54 -15.21 2.03
CA LEU A 100 20.20 -16.50 1.81
C LEU A 100 21.73 -16.27 1.68
N PRO A 101 22.56 -16.87 2.55
CA PRO A 101 24.01 -16.69 2.50
C PRO A 101 24.62 -17.00 1.13
N GLY A 102 25.42 -16.07 0.60
CA GLY A 102 26.06 -16.20 -0.71
C GLY A 102 25.13 -15.90 -1.90
N CYS A 103 23.88 -15.51 -1.66
CA CYS A 103 22.92 -15.12 -2.70
C CYS A 103 22.86 -13.59 -2.88
N GLY A 104 23.71 -13.04 -3.75
CA GLY A 104 23.67 -11.62 -4.10
C GLY A 104 22.53 -11.25 -5.06
N LEU A 105 22.35 -9.94 -5.29
CA LEU A 105 21.27 -9.35 -6.12
C LEU A 105 21.07 -10.05 -7.47
N THR A 106 22.14 -10.23 -8.24
CA THR A 106 22.07 -10.84 -9.58
C THR A 106 21.57 -12.28 -9.54
N LEU A 107 22.00 -13.05 -8.53
CA LEU A 107 21.59 -14.45 -8.38
C LEU A 107 20.15 -14.55 -7.89
N ALA A 108 19.79 -13.75 -6.86
CA ALA A 108 18.44 -13.69 -6.33
C ALA A 108 17.42 -13.32 -7.42
N ARG A 109 17.76 -12.34 -8.25
CA ARG A 109 16.93 -11.95 -9.40
C ARG A 109 16.76 -13.11 -10.37
N LYS A 110 17.85 -13.79 -10.75
CA LYS A 110 17.79 -14.94 -11.65
C LYS A 110 16.89 -16.05 -11.11
N ILE A 111 17.02 -16.38 -9.82
CA ILE A 111 16.17 -17.38 -9.15
C ILE A 111 14.71 -16.93 -9.18
N SER A 112 14.44 -15.67 -8.83
CA SER A 112 13.08 -15.12 -8.77
C SER A 112 12.34 -15.11 -10.11
N MET A 113 13.08 -15.08 -11.21
CA MET A 113 12.55 -15.17 -12.57
C MET A 113 12.49 -16.60 -13.14
N SER A 114 13.01 -17.60 -12.42
CA SER A 114 13.19 -18.96 -12.94
C SER A 114 12.14 -19.93 -12.41
N GLN A 115 11.75 -20.88 -13.27
CA GLN A 115 10.98 -22.09 -12.92
C GLN A 115 9.77 -21.86 -12.00
N GLN A 116 9.17 -20.66 -12.06
CA GLN A 116 8.05 -20.25 -11.19
C GLN A 116 8.35 -20.45 -9.70
N PHE A 117 9.62 -20.35 -9.26
CA PHE A 117 10.00 -20.55 -7.86
C PHE A 117 9.27 -19.59 -6.93
N ALA A 118 9.07 -18.35 -7.37
CA ALA A 118 8.33 -17.32 -6.66
C ALA A 118 6.86 -17.70 -6.47
N ASP A 119 6.17 -18.05 -7.56
CA ASP A 119 4.75 -18.41 -7.51
C ASP A 119 4.51 -19.69 -6.70
N ARG A 120 5.40 -20.68 -6.82
CA ARG A 120 5.36 -21.91 -6.02
C ARG A 120 5.54 -21.62 -4.53
N LEU A 121 6.48 -20.75 -4.15
CA LEU A 121 6.68 -20.37 -2.75
C LEU A 121 5.41 -19.75 -2.16
N VAL A 122 4.87 -18.73 -2.83
CA VAL A 122 3.70 -17.98 -2.36
C VAL A 122 2.50 -18.92 -2.26
N LYS A 123 2.21 -19.69 -3.31
CA LYS A 123 1.10 -20.65 -3.33
C LYS A 123 1.23 -21.69 -2.22
N SER A 124 2.41 -22.28 -2.04
CA SER A 124 2.67 -23.26 -0.99
C SER A 124 2.42 -22.69 0.40
N PHE A 125 2.88 -21.46 0.67
CA PHE A 125 2.65 -20.79 1.94
C PHE A 125 1.18 -20.43 2.15
N GLU A 126 0.48 -19.99 1.10
CA GLU A 126 -0.94 -19.65 1.18
C GLU A 126 -1.83 -20.86 1.49
N THR A 127 -1.47 -22.03 0.97
CA THR A 127 -2.19 -23.28 1.23
C THR A 127 -1.68 -24.05 2.44
N LEU A 128 -0.72 -23.49 3.20
CA LEU A 128 -0.09 -24.18 4.31
C LEU A 128 -1.12 -24.45 5.45
N PRO A 129 -1.29 -25.71 5.90
CA PRO A 129 -2.26 -26.02 6.95
C PRO A 129 -1.88 -25.48 8.33
N ASN A 130 -0.60 -25.54 8.68
CA ASN A 130 -0.04 -25.02 9.93
C ASN A 130 1.48 -24.82 9.80
N ALA A 131 2.05 -24.02 10.70
CA ALA A 131 3.46 -23.64 10.68
C ALA A 131 4.43 -24.84 10.72
N SER A 132 4.09 -25.90 11.46
CA SER A 132 4.97 -27.08 11.63
C SER A 132 5.20 -27.85 10.33
N MET A 133 4.27 -27.76 9.37
CA MET A 133 4.37 -28.44 8.07
C MET A 133 5.24 -27.70 7.05
N LEU A 134 5.71 -26.49 7.35
CA LEU A 134 6.42 -25.64 6.38
C LEU A 134 7.61 -26.36 5.72
N HIS A 135 8.45 -27.01 6.52
CA HIS A 135 9.64 -27.70 6.03
C HIS A 135 9.31 -28.86 5.07
N ILE A 136 8.18 -29.55 5.29
CA ILE A 136 7.71 -30.65 4.43
C ILE A 136 7.22 -30.08 3.11
N VAL A 137 6.37 -29.05 3.15
CA VAL A 137 5.77 -28.44 1.96
C VAL A 137 6.82 -27.76 1.08
N LEU A 138 7.85 -27.16 1.68
CA LEU A 138 8.92 -26.49 0.95
C LEU A 138 10.12 -27.40 0.62
N ALA A 139 10.10 -28.68 0.99
CA ALA A 139 11.23 -29.59 0.75
C ALA A 139 11.59 -29.71 -0.73
N GLU A 140 10.58 -29.97 -1.58
CA GLU A 140 10.76 -30.08 -3.04
C GLU A 140 11.15 -28.74 -3.64
N TRP A 141 10.50 -27.64 -3.22
CA TRP A 141 10.84 -26.29 -3.66
C TRP A 141 12.31 -25.93 -3.38
N LYS A 142 12.80 -26.23 -2.16
CA LYS A 142 14.20 -26.03 -1.79
C LYS A 142 15.13 -26.92 -2.62
N ALA A 143 14.78 -28.18 -2.83
CA ALA A 143 15.57 -29.12 -3.63
C ALA A 143 15.75 -28.63 -5.07
N ASP A 144 14.68 -28.15 -5.70
CA ASP A 144 14.71 -27.65 -7.07
C ASP A 144 15.56 -26.38 -7.20
N ILE A 145 15.49 -25.46 -6.23
CA ILE A 145 16.36 -24.27 -6.20
C ILE A 145 17.82 -24.71 -6.02
N CYS A 146 18.11 -25.66 -5.14
CA CYS A 146 19.46 -26.21 -4.96
C CYS A 146 19.99 -26.87 -6.23
N GLN A 147 19.15 -27.59 -6.98
CA GLN A 147 19.51 -28.15 -8.28
C GLN A 147 19.79 -27.04 -9.29
N PHE A 148 18.92 -26.03 -9.38
CA PHE A 148 19.12 -24.86 -10.23
C PHE A 148 20.44 -24.14 -9.91
N LEU A 149 20.75 -23.92 -8.63
CA LEU A 149 22.01 -23.36 -8.18
C LEU A 149 23.20 -24.21 -8.64
N GLY A 150 23.10 -25.54 -8.50
CA GLY A 150 24.11 -26.48 -8.96
C GLY A 150 24.39 -26.38 -10.47
N SER A 151 23.35 -26.40 -11.30
CA SER A 151 23.46 -26.26 -12.76
C SER A 151 24.01 -24.90 -13.21
N ASN A 152 23.96 -23.89 -12.34
CA ASN A 152 24.47 -22.54 -12.61
C ASN A 152 25.82 -22.26 -11.94
N GLY A 153 26.53 -23.28 -11.45
CA GLY A 153 27.87 -23.13 -10.86
C GLY A 153 27.85 -22.43 -9.49
N LYS A 154 26.73 -22.50 -8.75
CA LYS A 154 26.54 -21.91 -7.42
C LYS A 154 26.37 -22.99 -6.35
N GLN A 155 27.16 -24.07 -6.44
CA GLN A 155 27.09 -25.22 -5.54
C GLN A 155 27.35 -24.83 -4.07
N SER A 156 28.19 -23.82 -3.82
CA SER A 156 28.48 -23.35 -2.46
C SER A 156 27.24 -22.77 -1.77
N VAL A 157 26.36 -22.08 -2.51
CA VAL A 157 25.10 -21.53 -1.97
C VAL A 157 24.15 -22.67 -1.63
N ALA A 158 24.01 -23.66 -2.52
CA ALA A 158 23.16 -24.83 -2.29
C ALA A 158 23.63 -25.68 -1.08
N ARG A 159 24.95 -25.88 -0.93
CA ARG A 159 25.53 -26.66 0.18
C ARG A 159 25.42 -25.97 1.53
N ASN A 160 25.48 -24.64 1.55
CA ASN A 160 25.40 -23.85 2.78
C ASN A 160 23.99 -23.31 3.03
N TRP A 161 22.96 -23.92 2.44
CA TRP A 161 21.58 -23.50 2.64
C TRP A 161 21.15 -23.76 4.09
N PRO A 162 20.77 -22.73 4.88
CA PRO A 162 20.42 -22.91 6.29
C PRO A 162 19.18 -23.79 6.49
N ASP A 163 19.21 -24.69 7.48
CA ASP A 163 18.11 -25.64 7.73
C ASP A 163 16.77 -24.97 8.03
N ASN A 164 16.80 -23.80 8.67
CA ASN A 164 15.63 -23.02 9.04
C ASN A 164 15.24 -21.95 8.02
N PHE A 165 15.86 -21.91 6.83
CA PHE A 165 15.57 -20.92 5.80
C PHE A 165 14.68 -21.49 4.68
N PRO A 166 13.59 -20.80 4.31
CA PRO A 166 12.99 -19.65 4.99
C PRO A 166 12.23 -20.05 6.27
N SER A 167 12.16 -19.16 7.25
CA SER A 167 11.37 -19.39 8.47
C SER A 167 9.89 -19.04 8.26
N PHE A 168 9.01 -19.64 9.06
CA PHE A 168 7.57 -19.37 8.99
C PHE A 168 7.26 -17.88 9.24
N ASP A 169 7.83 -17.29 10.29
CA ASP A 169 7.55 -15.90 10.67
C ASP A 169 7.97 -14.91 9.58
N LEU A 170 9.09 -15.16 8.92
CA LEU A 170 9.57 -14.34 7.80
C LEU A 170 8.61 -14.40 6.61
N LEU A 171 8.16 -15.60 6.25
CA LEU A 171 7.17 -15.76 5.18
C LEU A 171 5.81 -15.15 5.56
N GLN A 172 5.41 -15.26 6.82
CA GLN A 172 4.20 -14.64 7.34
C GLN A 172 4.25 -13.12 7.18
N GLN A 173 5.38 -12.49 7.53
CA GLN A 173 5.58 -11.05 7.40
C GLN A 173 5.55 -10.59 5.93
N LEU A 174 6.19 -11.31 5.03
CA LEU A 174 6.28 -10.91 3.61
C LEU A 174 5.01 -11.21 2.79
N ILE A 175 4.40 -12.38 3.01
CA ILE A 175 3.29 -12.88 2.16
C ILE A 175 1.93 -12.54 2.78
N ARG A 176 1.83 -12.54 4.11
CA ARG A 176 0.57 -12.31 4.84
C ARG A 176 0.75 -11.29 5.97
N PRO A 177 1.21 -10.07 5.66
CA PRO A 177 1.37 -9.04 6.68
C PRO A 177 0.04 -8.74 7.36
N ALA A 178 0.11 -8.39 8.65
CA ALA A 178 -1.05 -7.96 9.41
C ALA A 178 -1.53 -6.59 8.90
N THR A 179 -2.70 -6.60 8.26
CA THR A 179 -3.35 -5.40 7.71
C THR A 179 -4.79 -5.33 8.20
N SER A 180 -5.45 -4.21 7.91
CA SER A 180 -6.87 -4.02 8.17
C SER A 180 -7.77 -5.06 7.49
N TRP A 181 -7.28 -5.75 6.46
CA TRP A 181 -8.00 -6.82 5.75
C TRP A 181 -7.63 -8.23 6.19
N SER A 182 -6.74 -8.38 7.17
CA SER A 182 -6.47 -9.68 7.79
C SER A 182 -7.67 -10.21 8.58
N THR A 183 -8.69 -9.37 8.84
CA THR A 183 -9.97 -9.80 9.42
C THR A 183 -11.15 -9.37 8.53
N PRO A 184 -12.27 -10.11 8.51
CA PRO A 184 -13.38 -9.89 7.57
C PRO A 184 -14.17 -8.58 7.76
N ALA A 185 -13.89 -7.81 8.80
CA ALA A 185 -14.79 -6.78 9.31
C ALA A 185 -14.57 -5.37 8.72
N ASN A 186 -13.65 -5.17 7.77
CA ASN A 186 -13.21 -3.82 7.46
C ASN A 186 -13.72 -3.27 6.12
N THR A 187 -14.51 -2.19 6.21
CA THR A 187 -14.90 -1.31 5.09
C THR A 187 -14.19 0.03 5.26
N MET A 188 -12.89 0.05 5.00
CA MET A 188 -12.16 1.32 4.91
C MET A 188 -12.62 2.10 3.68
N LEU A 189 -13.01 3.36 3.91
CA LEU A 189 -13.38 4.30 2.87
C LEU A 189 -12.20 5.20 2.54
N ARG A 190 -12.18 5.71 1.30
CA ARG A 190 -11.22 6.73 0.86
C ARG A 190 -11.21 7.89 1.84
N PRO A 191 -10.04 8.28 2.39
CA PRO A 191 -9.94 9.44 3.25
C PRO A 191 -10.39 10.69 2.50
N ILE A 192 -11.43 11.36 3.01
CA ILE A 192 -11.85 12.67 2.52
C ILE A 192 -11.18 13.72 3.41
N PRO A 193 -10.30 14.58 2.87
CA PRO A 193 -9.72 15.68 3.62
C PRO A 193 -10.82 16.62 4.12
N LEU A 194 -10.69 17.07 5.37
CA LEU A 194 -11.56 18.10 5.94
C LEU A 194 -10.90 19.47 5.79
N PRO A 195 -11.68 20.56 5.79
CA PRO A 195 -11.10 21.89 5.86
C PRO A 195 -10.23 22.06 7.13
N PRO A 196 -9.03 22.65 7.01
CA PRO A 196 -8.21 22.97 8.18
C PRO A 196 -8.93 23.91 9.14
N SER A 197 -8.69 23.75 10.45
CA SER A 197 -9.25 24.59 11.50
C SER A 197 -8.18 25.53 12.04
N LEU A 198 -8.29 26.82 11.70
CA LEU A 198 -7.35 27.84 12.17
C LEU A 198 -7.28 27.90 13.70
N THR A 199 -8.41 27.76 14.39
CA THR A 199 -8.46 27.72 15.87
C THR A 199 -7.69 26.53 16.43
N ARG A 200 -7.90 25.32 15.89
CA ARG A 200 -7.15 24.14 16.33
C ARG A 200 -5.68 24.22 15.97
N LEU A 201 -5.34 24.81 14.82
CA LEU A 201 -3.96 25.03 14.42
C LEU A 201 -3.27 26.00 15.38
N ALA A 202 -3.94 27.08 15.80
CA ALA A 202 -3.37 28.06 16.71
C ALA A 202 -3.10 27.45 18.09
N ALA A 203 -4.08 26.69 18.62
CA ALA A 203 -3.93 25.95 19.87
C ALA A 203 -2.81 24.89 19.79
N ALA A 204 -2.70 24.17 18.67
CA ALA A 204 -1.63 23.20 18.47
C ALA A 204 -0.25 23.88 18.38
N TYR A 205 -0.16 25.03 17.72
CA TYR A 205 1.07 25.81 17.63
C TYR A 205 1.50 26.33 19.01
N GLU A 206 0.58 26.91 19.78
CA GLU A 206 0.85 27.40 21.13
C GLU A 206 1.34 26.26 22.03
N ALA A 207 0.67 25.10 22.00
CA ALA A 207 1.06 23.94 22.80
C ALA A 207 2.42 23.34 22.41
N LEU A 208 2.80 23.41 21.14
CA LEU A 208 4.06 22.85 20.64
C LEU A 208 5.26 23.79 20.78
N PHE A 209 5.02 25.10 20.59
CA PHE A 209 6.10 26.08 20.43
C PHE A 209 6.05 27.24 21.44
N GLY A 210 5.04 27.31 22.31
CA GLY A 210 4.89 28.36 23.32
C GLY A 210 4.74 29.78 22.73
N GLY A 211 4.24 29.88 21.50
CA GLY A 211 4.17 31.15 20.78
C GLY A 211 3.09 32.09 21.29
N THR A 212 3.41 33.38 21.39
CA THR A 212 2.45 34.46 21.68
C THR A 212 1.44 34.64 20.53
N HIS A 213 0.31 35.29 20.81
CA HIS A 213 -0.70 35.61 19.79
C HIS A 213 -0.13 36.37 18.57
N ALA A 214 0.81 37.28 18.80
CA ALA A 214 1.48 38.03 17.73
C ALA A 214 2.36 37.12 16.86
N GLN A 215 3.09 36.18 17.46
CA GLN A 215 3.90 35.20 16.73
C GLN A 215 3.02 34.23 15.93
N ILE A 216 1.94 33.72 16.52
CA ILE A 216 0.97 32.85 15.83
C ILE A 216 0.39 33.57 14.61
N SER A 217 -0.09 34.79 14.79
CA SER A 217 -0.67 35.61 13.71
C SER A 217 0.32 35.80 12.57
N LYS A 218 1.57 36.15 12.89
CA LYS A 218 2.64 36.31 11.89
C LYS A 218 2.97 35.01 11.16
N THR A 219 3.09 33.89 11.88
CA THR A 219 3.32 32.58 11.26
C THR A 219 2.18 32.17 10.33
N PHE A 220 0.93 32.44 10.73
CA PHE A 220 -0.25 32.09 9.95
C PHE A 220 -0.35 32.90 8.67
N GLN A 221 -0.09 34.21 8.76
CA GLN A 221 -0.02 35.09 7.59
C GLN A 221 1.04 34.62 6.59
N ASN A 222 2.23 34.25 7.07
CA ASN A 222 3.35 33.91 6.21
C ASN A 222 3.26 32.50 5.61
N ASN A 223 2.67 31.53 6.33
CA ASN A 223 2.80 30.11 5.96
C ASN A 223 1.48 29.35 5.83
N VAL A 224 0.38 29.85 6.40
CA VAL A 224 -0.90 29.09 6.49
C VAL A 224 -1.96 29.66 5.55
N PHE A 225 -2.11 30.99 5.46
CA PHE A 225 -3.24 31.60 4.77
C PHE A 225 -3.28 31.35 3.26
N GLU A 226 -2.14 31.42 2.56
CA GLU A 226 -2.10 31.11 1.12
C GLU A 226 -2.47 29.63 0.85
N PRO A 227 -1.81 28.62 1.48
CA PRO A 227 -2.23 27.22 1.32
C PRO A 227 -3.66 26.93 1.79
N TYR A 228 -4.12 27.62 2.85
CA TYR A 228 -5.50 27.51 3.35
C TYR A 228 -6.50 27.96 2.29
N THR A 229 -6.25 29.10 1.65
CA THR A 229 -7.10 29.64 0.59
C THR A 229 -7.14 28.69 -0.60
N PHE A 230 -5.99 28.14 -0.98
CA PHE A 230 -5.91 27.11 -2.02
C PHE A 230 -6.77 25.88 -1.66
N SER A 231 -6.60 25.32 -0.45
CA SER A 231 -7.39 24.18 0.03
C SER A 231 -8.91 24.45 0.02
N ALA A 232 -9.32 25.67 0.39
CA ALA A 232 -10.72 26.09 0.36
C ALA A 232 -11.28 26.10 -1.07
N ILE A 233 -10.52 26.59 -2.06
CA ILE A 233 -10.92 26.60 -3.48
C ILE A 233 -11.20 25.17 -4.00
N PHE A 234 -10.35 24.20 -3.66
CA PHE A 234 -10.53 22.81 -4.12
C PHE A 234 -11.62 22.07 -3.34
N SER A 235 -11.84 22.44 -2.07
CA SER A 235 -12.90 21.86 -1.24
C SER A 235 -14.31 22.23 -1.76
N VAL A 236 -14.49 23.44 -2.30
CA VAL A 236 -15.75 23.87 -2.94
C VAL A 236 -16.06 23.06 -4.21
N ARG A 237 -15.04 22.75 -5.02
CA ARG A 237 -15.20 21.89 -6.21
C ARG A 237 -15.59 20.46 -5.86
N ILE A 238 -15.02 19.88 -4.81
CA ILE A 238 -15.39 18.53 -4.34
C ILE A 238 -16.84 18.51 -3.87
N PHE A 239 -17.29 19.54 -3.13
CA PHE A 239 -18.67 19.63 -2.65
C PHE A 239 -19.68 19.76 -3.80
N LEU A 240 -19.37 20.58 -4.82
CA LEU A 240 -20.22 20.72 -6.01
C LEU A 240 -20.25 19.45 -6.87
N HIS A 241 -19.11 18.75 -7.03
CA HIS A 241 -19.08 17.48 -7.77
C HIS A 241 -19.87 16.37 -7.05
N PHE A 242 -19.79 16.30 -5.71
CA PHE A 242 -20.58 15.35 -4.91
C PHE A 242 -22.07 15.67 -4.93
N CYS A 243 -22.45 16.96 -4.88
CA CYS A 243 -23.84 17.39 -5.03
C CYS A 243 -24.38 17.08 -6.43
N CYS A 244 -23.62 17.36 -7.50
CA CYS A 244 -24.01 17.02 -8.86
C CYS A 244 -24.06 15.50 -9.09
N TRP A 245 -23.16 14.72 -8.51
CA TRP A 245 -23.19 13.26 -8.61
C TRP A 245 -24.39 12.65 -7.89
N LYS A 246 -24.70 13.10 -6.66
CA LYS A 246 -25.93 12.71 -5.96
C LYS A 246 -27.19 13.16 -6.71
N ALA A 247 -27.19 14.37 -7.28
CA ALA A 247 -28.31 14.85 -8.09
C ALA A 247 -28.52 13.99 -9.35
N ASN A 248 -27.44 13.60 -10.05
CA ASN A 248 -27.52 12.71 -11.21
C ASN A 248 -27.94 11.28 -10.84
N LEU A 249 -27.57 10.78 -9.66
CA LEU A 249 -28.06 9.49 -9.14
C LEU A 249 -29.55 9.54 -8.79
N ILE A 250 -30.04 10.67 -8.26
CA ILE A 250 -31.46 10.87 -7.97
C ILE A 250 -32.25 11.02 -9.28
N LEU A 251 -31.75 11.80 -10.25
CA LEU A 251 -32.38 11.97 -11.55
C LEU A 251 -32.45 10.66 -12.35
N SER A 252 -31.36 9.89 -12.41
CA SER A 252 -31.36 8.57 -13.08
C SER A 252 -32.24 7.52 -12.36
N SER A 253 -32.48 7.68 -11.06
CA SER A 253 -33.43 6.83 -10.31
C SER A 253 -34.87 7.25 -10.53
N LEU A 254 -35.14 8.56 -10.63
CA LEU A 254 -36.46 9.10 -11.00
C LEU A 254 -36.84 8.72 -12.43
N GLU A 255 -35.92 8.83 -13.40
CA GLU A 255 -36.13 8.43 -14.79
C GLU A 255 -36.49 6.94 -14.91
N ARG A 256 -35.82 6.07 -14.14
CA ARG A 256 -36.14 4.63 -14.06
C ARG A 256 -37.52 4.38 -13.44
N CYS A 257 -37.91 5.14 -12.43
CA CYS A 257 -39.26 5.07 -11.85
C CYS A 257 -40.35 5.52 -12.82
N THR A 258 -40.15 6.60 -13.58
CA THR A 258 -41.08 7.06 -14.62
C THR A 258 -41.21 6.08 -15.78
N MET A 259 -40.12 5.43 -16.20
CA MET A 259 -40.18 4.38 -17.24
C MET A 259 -40.91 3.11 -16.75
N MET A 260 -40.84 2.77 -15.46
CA MET A 260 -41.61 1.66 -14.89
C MET A 260 -43.11 1.98 -14.75
N GLN A 261 -43.47 3.24 -14.50
CA GLN A 261 -44.86 3.70 -14.46
C GLN A 261 -45.51 3.71 -15.85
N GLN A 262 -44.79 4.13 -16.90
CA GLN A 262 -45.32 4.12 -18.28
C GLN A 262 -45.55 2.70 -18.83
N LYS A 263 -44.81 1.69 -18.39
CA LYS A 263 -45.05 0.29 -18.78
C LYS A 263 -46.30 -0.35 -18.13
N ARG A 264 -46.87 0.26 -17.08
CA ARG A 264 -48.08 -0.24 -16.41
C ARG A 264 -49.39 0.34 -16.95
N PHE A 265 -49.33 1.38 -17.79
CA PHE A 265 -50.50 1.94 -18.48
C PHE A 265 -50.41 1.66 -19.99
N LYS A 266 -50.69 0.42 -20.40
CA LYS A 266 -51.24 0.16 -21.73
C LYS A 266 -52.75 0.01 -21.57
N PRO A 267 -53.60 0.87 -22.16
CA PRO A 267 -55.04 0.68 -22.09
C PRO A 267 -55.39 -0.65 -22.78
N ARG A 268 -56.12 -1.51 -22.07
CA ARG A 268 -56.77 -2.68 -22.66
C ARG A 268 -57.79 -2.18 -23.67
N LEU A 269 -57.46 -2.25 -24.96
CA LEU A 269 -58.48 -2.30 -25.99
C LEU A 269 -59.13 -3.68 -25.87
N ALA A 270 -60.37 -3.69 -25.39
CA ALA A 270 -61.25 -4.84 -25.38
C ALA A 270 -61.84 -5.06 -26.80
N PRO A 271 -62.34 -6.28 -27.09
CA PRO A 271 -62.32 -6.88 -28.42
C PRO A 271 -63.27 -6.25 -29.45
#